data_AF-A0A7S1A6N1-F1
#
_entry.id   AF-A0A7S1A6N1-F1
#
_cell.length_a   1.000
_cell.length_b   1.000
_cell.length_c   1.000
_cell.angle_alpha   90.00
_cell.angle_beta   90.00
_cell.angle_gamma   90.00
#
_symmetry.space_group_name_H-M   'P 1'
#
loop_
_entity.id
_entity.type
_entity.pdbx_description
1 polymer ?
#
loop_
_entity_poly.entity_id
_entity_poly.type
_entity_poly.pdbx_seq_one_letter_code
_entity_poly.pdbx_strand_id
1 'polypeptide(L)'
;FVWPTSESYDTNGEVMKHLAEANLLRGTNKLDIVHSNNPFGSDHMSWLNRGWPAVLTINGDDENYPGYHSAQDVIANVNGTLLAGITEMNLGALFRLANIGVLRHERGGDEAPRGGKPLARDKQIGHRSQQ
;
A
#
# COMPACT_ATOMS: atom_id res chain seq x y z
N PHE A 1 2.09 27.95 -1.77
CA PHE A 1 1.46 26.64 -1.58
C PHE A 1 2.54 25.60 -1.79
N VAL A 2 2.81 24.75 -0.80
CA VAL A 2 3.82 23.69 -0.87
C VAL A 2 3.08 22.36 -0.74
N TRP A 3 3.39 21.41 -1.62
CA TRP A 3 2.75 20.11 -1.69
C TRP A 3 3.63 19.05 -1.00
N PRO A 4 3.06 18.14 -0.19
CA PRO A 4 3.83 17.00 0.32
C PRO A 4 4.34 16.13 -0.82
N THR A 5 5.58 15.68 -0.69
CA THR A 5 6.29 14.81 -1.63
C THR A 5 6.61 13.50 -0.95
N SER A 6 6.47 12.42 -1.71
CA SER A 6 6.99 11.11 -1.35
C SER A 6 8.19 10.77 -2.24
N GLU A 7 9.27 10.24 -1.66
CA GLU A 7 10.43 9.77 -2.41
C GLU A 7 10.63 8.27 -2.25
N SER A 8 10.73 7.57 -3.38
CA SER A 8 11.04 6.14 -3.45
C SER A 8 11.30 5.72 -4.89
N TYR A 9 11.87 4.54 -5.10
CA TYR A 9 11.86 3.92 -6.43
C TYR A 9 10.43 3.47 -6.81
N ASP A 10 10.10 3.53 -8.10
CA ASP A 10 8.82 3.06 -8.66
C ASP A 10 8.47 1.60 -8.28
N THR A 11 9.48 0.80 -7.95
CA THR A 11 9.31 -0.60 -7.50
C THR A 11 8.63 -0.72 -6.13
N ASN A 12 8.45 0.38 -5.38
CA ASN A 12 7.84 0.38 -4.05
C ASN A 12 6.31 0.55 -4.07
N GLY A 13 5.67 0.06 -5.13
CA GLY A 13 4.25 0.25 -5.42
C GLY A 13 3.29 -0.13 -4.27
N GLU A 14 3.60 -1.18 -3.49
CA GLU A 14 2.72 -1.59 -2.37
C GLU A 14 2.70 -0.58 -1.21
N VAL A 15 3.86 -0.05 -0.80
CA VAL A 15 3.92 0.97 0.27
C VAL A 15 3.25 2.26 -0.20
N MET A 16 3.56 2.68 -1.43
CA MET A 16 2.96 3.87 -2.05
C MET A 16 1.44 3.74 -2.22
N LYS A 17 0.94 2.55 -2.58
CA LYS A 17 -0.50 2.28 -2.66
C LYS A 17 -1.19 2.46 -1.31
N HIS A 18 -0.60 1.95 -0.23
CA HIS A 18 -1.20 2.11 1.11
C HIS A 18 -1.15 3.55 1.61
N LEU A 19 -0.11 4.32 1.27
CA LEU A 19 -0.07 5.77 1.52
C LEU A 19 -1.17 6.50 0.75
N ALA A 20 -1.34 6.20 -0.54
CA ALA A 20 -2.38 6.80 -1.37
C ALA A 20 -3.79 6.47 -0.84
N GLU A 21 -4.05 5.20 -0.51
CA GLU A 21 -5.32 4.76 0.07
C GLU A 21 -5.58 5.42 1.43
N ALA A 22 -4.57 5.49 2.31
CA ALA A 22 -4.70 6.15 3.61
C ALA A 22 -5.02 7.64 3.45
N ASN A 23 -4.37 8.32 2.51
CA ASN A 23 -4.66 9.72 2.21
C ASN A 23 -6.09 9.92 1.68
N LEU A 24 -6.55 9.05 0.77
CA LEU A 24 -7.91 9.13 0.21
C LEU A 24 -9.02 9.00 1.26
N LEU A 25 -8.78 8.26 2.34
CA LEU A 25 -9.75 8.08 3.43
C LEU A 25 -9.89 9.31 4.34
N ARG A 26 -9.01 10.32 4.23
CA ARG A 26 -9.02 11.54 5.05
C ARG A 26 -10.08 12.57 4.64
N GLY A 27 -10.96 12.25 3.67
CA GLY A 27 -12.11 13.09 3.32
C GLY A 27 -11.72 14.44 2.71
N THR A 28 -12.10 15.55 3.34
CA THR A 28 -11.84 16.91 2.82
C THR A 28 -10.45 17.45 3.13
N ASN A 29 -9.70 16.81 4.03
CA ASN A 29 -8.36 17.28 4.45
C ASN A 29 -7.22 16.57 3.72
N LYS A 30 -7.47 16.04 2.52
CA LYS A 30 -6.48 15.28 1.74
C LYS A 30 -5.22 16.10 1.48
N LEU A 31 -4.10 15.39 1.49
CA LEU A 31 -2.84 15.91 0.99
C LEU A 31 -2.83 15.76 -0.53
N ASP A 32 -2.38 16.79 -1.23
CA ASP A 32 -2.02 16.66 -2.64
C ASP A 32 -0.58 16.14 -2.71
N ILE A 33 -0.45 14.84 -2.95
CA ILE A 33 0.83 14.12 -2.91
C ILE A 33 1.43 14.11 -4.30
N VAL A 34 2.70 14.48 -4.39
CA VAL A 34 3.54 14.22 -5.57
C VAL A 34 4.57 13.15 -5.25
N HIS A 35 5.07 12.45 -6.26
CA HIS A 35 6.08 11.40 -6.10
C HIS A 35 7.35 11.75 -6.88
N SER A 36 8.49 11.64 -6.22
CA SER A 36 9.83 11.69 -6.82
C SER A 36 10.38 10.27 -6.96
N ASN A 37 10.77 9.90 -8.18
CA ASN A 37 11.45 8.63 -8.49
C ASN A 37 12.99 8.75 -8.47
N ASN A 38 13.51 9.83 -7.88
CA ASN A 38 14.95 10.04 -7.69
C ASN A 38 15.25 10.23 -6.19
N PRO A 39 15.06 9.18 -5.36
CA PRO A 39 15.23 9.28 -3.91
C PRO A 39 16.68 9.55 -3.54
N PHE A 40 16.92 10.42 -2.56
CA PHE A 40 18.27 10.76 -2.11
C PHE A 40 18.29 11.27 -0.66
N GLY A 41 19.49 11.56 -0.15
CA GLY A 41 19.69 12.49 0.98
C GLY A 41 19.21 12.06 2.38
N SER A 42 18.54 10.91 2.53
CA SER A 42 17.89 10.51 3.78
C SER A 42 18.06 9.02 4.11
N ASP A 43 17.74 8.63 5.35
CA ASP A 43 18.02 7.30 5.92
C ASP A 43 17.33 6.15 5.19
N HIS A 44 16.19 6.43 4.54
CA HIS A 44 15.45 5.45 3.73
C HIS A 44 16.29 4.86 2.59
N MET A 45 17.33 5.56 2.13
CA MET A 45 18.28 5.08 1.11
C MET A 45 18.98 3.78 1.52
N SER A 46 19.27 3.59 2.81
CA SER A 46 19.95 2.39 3.29
C SER A 46 19.12 1.11 3.08
N TRP A 47 17.79 1.23 3.09
CA TRP A 47 16.82 0.16 2.80
C TRP A 47 16.70 -0.05 1.30
N LEU A 48 16.53 1.04 0.54
CA LEU A 48 16.44 1.01 -0.92
C LEU A 48 17.67 0.34 -1.56
N ASN A 49 18.87 0.68 -1.09
CA ASN A 49 20.13 0.11 -1.58
C ASN A 49 20.25 -1.40 -1.31
N ARG A 50 19.44 -1.96 -0.41
CA ARG A 50 19.36 -3.41 -0.12
C ARG A 50 18.21 -4.09 -0.85
N GLY A 51 17.45 -3.37 -1.67
CA GLY A 51 16.27 -3.87 -2.36
C GLY A 51 15.03 -3.99 -1.46
N TRP A 52 15.01 -3.31 -0.32
CA TRP A 52 13.87 -3.32 0.59
C TRP A 52 12.95 -2.13 0.29
N PRO A 53 11.63 -2.32 0.21
CA PRO A 53 10.71 -1.22 -0.03
C PRO A 53 10.76 -0.18 1.10
N ALA A 54 10.97 1.08 0.72
CA ALA A 54 10.99 2.21 1.64
C ALA A 54 10.51 3.48 0.93
N VAL A 55 9.88 4.39 1.69
CA VAL A 55 9.37 5.66 1.18
C VAL A 55 9.70 6.73 2.20
N LEU A 56 10.28 7.85 1.76
CA LEU A 56 10.33 9.09 2.52
C LEU A 56 9.06 9.88 2.25
N THR A 57 8.40 10.39 3.30
CA THR A 57 7.32 11.38 3.16
C THR A 57 7.79 12.70 3.76
N ILE A 58 7.70 13.77 2.98
CA ILE A 58 8.24 15.08 3.33
C ILE A 58 7.33 16.19 2.79
N ASN A 59 7.42 17.39 3.35
CA ASN A 59 6.71 18.54 2.81
C ASN A 59 7.46 19.16 1.62
N GLY A 60 7.25 18.62 0.43
CA GLY A 60 7.84 19.17 -0.79
C GLY A 60 9.35 18.94 -0.88
N ASP A 61 9.96 19.72 -1.75
CA ASP A 61 11.39 19.97 -1.79
C ASP A 61 11.82 20.63 -0.48
N ASP A 62 12.76 20.02 0.26
CA ASP A 62 13.26 20.54 1.53
C ASP A 62 13.94 21.91 1.37
N GLU A 63 14.46 22.22 0.17
CA GLU A 63 15.00 23.54 -0.17
C GLU A 63 13.93 24.64 -0.19
N ASN A 64 12.65 24.29 -0.32
CA ASN A 64 11.56 25.26 -0.27
C ASN A 64 11.21 25.73 1.15
N TYR A 65 11.72 25.07 2.19
CA TYR A 65 11.56 25.53 3.57
C TYR A 65 12.74 26.44 3.97
N PRO A 66 12.56 27.77 4.12
CA PRO A 66 13.67 28.69 4.35
C PRO A 66 14.42 28.48 5.67
N GLY A 67 13.77 27.80 6.63
CA GLY A 67 14.36 27.49 7.93
C GLY A 67 15.29 26.28 7.93
N TYR A 68 15.34 25.52 6.83
CA TYR A 68 16.11 24.27 6.76
C TYR A 68 17.59 24.51 7.11
N HIS A 69 18.14 23.66 7.99
CA HIS A 69 19.52 23.76 8.48
C HIS A 69 19.92 25.13 9.06
N SER A 70 18.97 25.83 9.68
CA SER A 70 19.21 27.14 10.28
C SER A 70 18.66 27.23 11.70
N ALA A 71 18.99 28.33 12.40
CA ALA A 71 18.41 28.64 13.71
C ALA A 71 16.90 28.95 13.64
N GLN A 72 16.35 29.12 12.43
CA GLN A 72 14.93 29.35 12.19
C GLN A 72 14.14 28.04 12.07
N ASP A 73 14.78 26.87 12.18
CA ASP A 73 14.07 25.60 12.28
C ASP A 73 13.45 25.42 13.67
N VAL A 74 12.32 26.08 13.89
CA VAL A 74 11.65 26.18 15.18
C VAL A 74 10.17 25.82 15.05
N ILE A 75 9.58 25.37 16.16
CA ILE A 75 8.16 24.94 16.20
C ILE A 75 7.18 26.02 15.71
N ALA A 76 7.53 27.30 15.87
CA ALA A 76 6.71 28.43 15.40
C ALA A 76 6.51 28.45 13.88
N ASN A 77 7.40 27.79 13.11
CA ASN A 77 7.33 27.71 11.66
C ASN A 77 6.67 26.40 11.15
N VAL A 78 6.23 25.52 12.06
CA VAL A 78 5.56 24.27 11.69
C VAL A 78 4.09 24.50 11.37
N ASN A 79 3.65 24.05 10.19
CA ASN A 79 2.24 24.01 9.85
C ASN A 79 1.56 22.79 10.51
N GLY A 80 0.80 23.04 11.57
CA GLY A 80 0.12 21.98 12.33
C GLY A 80 -0.89 21.16 11.51
N THR A 81 -1.60 21.77 10.56
CA THR A 81 -2.54 21.05 9.68
C THR A 81 -1.81 20.08 8.76
N LEU A 82 -0.68 20.50 8.19
CA LEU A 82 0.14 19.65 7.35
C LEU A 82 0.80 18.52 8.17
N LEU A 83 1.34 18.85 9.35
CA LEU A 83 1.90 17.88 10.29
C LEU A 83 0.88 16.77 10.62
N ALA A 84 -0.33 17.16 11.01
CA ALA A 84 -1.41 16.21 11.30
C ALA A 84 -1.74 15.35 10.07
N GLY A 85 -1.83 15.96 8.88
CA GLY A 85 -2.16 15.23 7.67
C GLY A 85 -1.11 14.22 7.24
N ILE A 86 0.18 14.57 7.31
CA ILE A 86 1.28 13.63 7.02
C ILE A 86 1.29 12.50 8.05
N THR A 87 1.06 12.82 9.33
CA THR A 87 1.01 11.84 10.42
C THR A 87 -0.13 10.84 10.22
N GLU A 88 -1.35 11.31 9.96
CA GLU A 88 -2.52 10.47 9.72
C GLU A 88 -2.34 9.57 8.50
N MET A 89 -1.77 10.10 7.41
CA MET A 89 -1.49 9.32 6.21
C MET A 89 -0.47 8.21 6.48
N ASN A 90 0.66 8.52 7.12
CA ASN A 90 1.70 7.55 7.44
C ASN A 90 1.17 6.47 8.41
N LEU A 91 0.41 6.87 9.44
CA LEU A 91 -0.18 5.93 10.40
C LEU A 91 -1.23 5.03 9.75
N GLY A 92 -2.08 5.60 8.88
CA GLY A 92 -3.06 4.83 8.10
C GLY A 92 -2.39 3.79 7.20
N ALA A 93 -1.31 4.17 6.50
CA ALA A 93 -0.55 3.23 5.68
C ALA A 93 0.11 2.13 6.50
N LEU A 94 0.68 2.49 7.67
CA LEU A 94 1.27 1.52 8.60
C LEU A 94 0.23 0.49 9.06
N PHE A 95 -0.98 0.91 9.46
CA PHE A 95 -2.02 -0.03 9.87
C PHE A 95 -2.49 -0.95 8.75
N ARG A 96 -2.52 -0.45 7.51
CA ARG A 96 -2.85 -1.25 6.33
C ARG A 96 -1.77 -2.30 6.05
N LEU A 97 -0.50 -1.90 6.08
CA LEU A 97 0.66 -2.77 5.90
C LEU A 97 0.78 -3.82 7.01
N ALA A 98 0.53 -3.42 8.27
CA ALA A 98 0.54 -4.31 9.42
C ALA A 98 -0.68 -5.24 9.48
N ASN A 99 -1.61 -5.11 8.53
CA ASN A 99 -2.80 -5.94 8.39
C ASN A 99 -3.65 -6.00 9.68
N ILE A 100 -3.74 -4.89 10.42
CA ILE A 100 -4.59 -4.77 11.62
C ILE A 100 -6.06 -4.67 11.16
N GLY A 101 -6.59 -5.85 10.79
CA GLY A 101 -7.97 -6.31 10.88
C GLY A 101 -9.11 -5.30 10.85
N VAL A 102 -9.32 -4.59 9.75
CA VAL A 102 -10.68 -4.15 9.41
C VAL A 102 -11.38 -5.33 8.72
N LEU A 103 -11.98 -6.18 9.56
CA LEU A 103 -13.07 -7.13 9.27
C LEU A 103 -13.14 -7.66 7.83
N ARG A 104 -12.26 -8.59 7.46
CA ARG A 104 -12.69 -9.67 6.57
C ARG A 104 -13.44 -10.68 7.42
N HIS A 105 -14.75 -10.46 7.60
CA HIS A 105 -15.66 -11.57 7.82
C HIS A 105 -15.60 -12.40 6.53
N GLU A 106 -14.72 -13.40 6.53
CA GLU A 106 -14.66 -14.34 5.43
C GLU A 106 -16.03 -15.00 5.32
N ARG A 107 -16.68 -14.78 4.17
CA ARG A 107 -17.64 -15.74 3.64
C ARG A 107 -16.85 -17.02 3.34
N GLY A 108 -16.61 -17.81 4.38
CA GLY A 108 -16.15 -19.18 4.27
C GLY A 108 -17.24 -19.98 3.58
N GLY A 109 -16.98 -20.37 2.33
CA GLY A 109 -17.85 -21.24 1.57
C GLY A 109 -17.83 -22.64 2.16
N ASP A 110 -18.89 -22.98 2.90
CA ASP A 110 -19.35 -24.36 3.07
C ASP A 110 -20.46 -24.64 2.05
N GLU A 111 -20.10 -24.75 0.78
CA GLU A 111 -20.91 -25.45 -0.22
C GLU A 111 -20.10 -26.62 -0.76
N ALA A 112 -20.22 -27.76 -0.09
CA ALA A 112 -19.90 -29.04 -0.68
C ALA A 112 -20.82 -29.28 -1.90
N PRO A 113 -20.31 -29.74 -3.06
CA PRO A 113 -21.18 -30.02 -4.19
C PRO A 113 -22.02 -31.27 -3.89
N ARG A 114 -23.29 -31.07 -3.54
CA ARG A 114 -24.30 -32.14 -3.61
C ARG A 114 -24.78 -32.25 -5.05
N GLY A 115 -24.28 -33.23 -5.79
CA GLY A 115 -24.77 -33.49 -7.14
C GLY A 115 -24.33 -34.82 -7.74
N GLY A 116 -25.28 -35.76 -7.85
CA GLY A 116 -25.27 -36.77 -8.91
C GLY A 116 -24.87 -38.18 -8.51
N LYS A 117 -25.85 -39.09 -8.46
CA LYS A 117 -25.65 -40.55 -8.36
C LYS A 117 -24.86 -41.08 -9.57
N PRO A 118 -24.09 -42.18 -9.45
CA PRO A 118 -23.40 -42.77 -10.60
C PRO A 118 -24.42 -43.35 -11.59
N LEU A 119 -24.31 -42.96 -12.86
CA LEU A 119 -25.08 -43.56 -13.95
C LEU A 119 -24.61 -45.00 -14.18
N ALA A 120 -25.54 -45.94 -14.07
CA ALA A 120 -25.35 -47.33 -14.47
C ALA A 120 -25.02 -47.41 -15.97
N ARG A 121 -23.98 -48.15 -16.34
CA ARG A 121 -23.71 -48.53 -17.73
C ARG A 121 -24.43 -49.84 -18.03
N ASP A 122 -25.44 -49.77 -18.88
CA ASP A 122 -26.10 -50.92 -19.47
C ASP A 122 -25.29 -51.56 -20.60
N LYS A 123 -25.55 -52.85 -20.78
CA LYS A 123 -24.90 -53.87 -21.62
C LYS A 123 -25.05 -53.67 -23.14
N GLN A 124 -24.05 -54.15 -23.89
CA GLN A 124 -24.19 -54.92 -25.16
C GLN A 124 -22.84 -55.64 -25.43
N ILE A 125 -22.69 -56.95 -25.16
CA ILE A 125 -22.98 -58.15 -25.98
C ILE A 125 -22.21 -58.21 -27.31
N GLY A 126 -21.36 -59.24 -27.49
CA GLY A 126 -20.91 -59.69 -28.81
C GLY A 126 -19.63 -60.54 -28.83
N HIS A 127 -19.78 -61.86 -28.67
CA HIS A 127 -18.74 -62.89 -28.87
C HIS A 127 -18.05 -62.85 -30.24
N ARG A 128 -16.75 -63.18 -30.28
CA ARG A 128 -16.20 -64.32 -31.07
C ARG A 128 -14.75 -64.64 -30.67
N SER A 129 -14.46 -65.93 -30.75
CA SER A 129 -13.26 -66.65 -30.32
C SER A 129 -12.50 -67.23 -31.52
N GLN A 130 -11.19 -67.49 -31.31
CA GLN A 130 -10.23 -68.27 -32.11
C GLN A 130 -9.79 -67.60 -33.44
N GLN A 131 -8.52 -67.62 -33.86
CA GLN A 131 -7.40 -68.56 -33.70
C GLN A 131 -6.06 -67.84 -33.51
#